data_AF-A0A497AVE7-F1
#
_entry.id   AF-A0A497AVE7-F1
#
_cell.length_a   1.000
_cell.length_b   1.000
_cell.length_c   1.000
_cell.angle_alpha   90.00
_cell.angle_beta   90.00
_cell.angle_gamma   90.00
#
_symmetry.space_group_name_H-M   'P 1'
#
loop_
_entity.id
_entity.type
_entity.pdbx_description
1 polymer ?
#
loop_
_entity_poly.entity_id
_entity_poly.type
_entity_poly.pdbx_seq_one_letter_code
_entity_poly.pdbx_strand_id
1 'polypeptide(L)' 'MITAEIKINGMLLYHVYCTNSSKVSIADANDDRYHYEYEVYEIGKGKVHSGKLVHNRNGGGAKLISDILKNYYEA' A
#
# COMPACT_ATOMS: atom_id res chain seq x y z
N MET A 1 -4.36 5.28 8.22
CA MET A 1 -4.83 4.27 7.26
C MET A 1 -5.05 4.97 5.93
N ILE A 2 -4.53 4.41 4.84
CA ILE A 2 -4.75 4.91 3.47
C ILE A 2 -5.56 3.83 2.73
N THR A 3 -6.56 4.26 1.99
CA THR A 3 -7.31 3.42 1.07
C THR A 3 -7.25 3.99 -0.33
N ALA A 4 -7.20 3.13 -1.34
CA ALA A 4 -7.24 3.53 -2.73
C ALA A 4 -8.15 2.60 -3.53
N GLU A 5 -8.86 3.17 -4.50
CA GLU A 5 -9.68 2.46 -5.47
C GLU A 5 -9.08 2.66 -6.85
N ILE A 6 -8.89 1.56 -7.57
CA ILE A 6 -8.35 1.61 -8.94
C ILE A 6 -9.48 1.25 -9.89
N LYS A 7 -9.80 2.20 -10.78
CA LYS A 7 -10.89 2.09 -11.74
C LYS A 7 -10.35 2.27 -13.16
N ILE A 8 -10.80 1.44 -14.09
CA ILE A 8 -10.59 1.63 -15.54
C ILE A 8 -11.96 1.81 -16.17
N ASN A 9 -12.15 2.92 -16.90
CA ASN A 9 -13.43 3.26 -17.54
C ASN A 9 -14.63 3.25 -16.57
N GLY A 10 -14.42 3.70 -15.33
CA GLY A 10 -15.44 3.71 -14.28
C GLY A 10 -15.70 2.36 -13.61
N MET A 11 -15.14 1.26 -14.12
CA MET A 11 -15.23 -0.06 -13.51
C MET A 11 -14.14 -0.24 -12.46
N LEU A 12 -14.54 -0.64 -11.25
CA LEU A 12 -13.64 -0.94 -10.14
C LEU A 12 -12.94 -2.27 -10.35
N LEU A 13 -11.61 -2.25 -10.27
CA LEU A 13 -10.75 -3.42 -10.41
C LEU A 13 -10.12 -3.85 -9.10
N TYR A 14 -9.65 -2.87 -8.30
CA TYR A 14 -8.95 -3.15 -7.06
C TYR A 14 -9.37 -2.21 -5.94
N HIS A 15 -9.50 -2.77 -4.74
CA HIS A 15 -9.39 -2.01 -3.50
C HIS A 15 -8.03 -2.29 -2.86
N VAL A 16 -7.33 -1.22 -2.52
CA VAL A 16 -6.07 -1.30 -1.79
C VAL A 16 -6.28 -0.71 -0.40
N TYR A 17 -5.97 -1.50 0.62
CA TYR A 17 -5.95 -1.08 2.01
C TYR A 17 -4.50 -1.06 2.48
N CYS A 18 -4.11 0.01 3.16
CA CYS A 18 -2.75 0.17 3.64
C CYS A 18 -2.72 0.79 5.04
N THR A 19 -1.99 0.14 5.94
CA THR A 19 -1.82 0.55 7.32
C THR A 19 -0.33 0.70 7.63
N ASN A 20 0.01 1.80 8.30
CA ASN A 20 1.36 2.01 8.80
C ASN A 20 1.54 1.12 10.04
N SER A 21 2.45 0.16 9.96
CA SER A 21 2.76 -0.80 11.03
C SER A 21 4.00 -0.41 11.83
N SER A 22 4.70 0.68 11.47
CA SER A 22 5.77 1.21 12.30
C SER A 22 5.20 1.66 13.65
N LYS A 23 5.61 0.95 14.71
CA LYS A 23 5.62 1.56 16.04
C LYS A 23 6.62 2.70 15.96
N VAL A 24 6.17 3.95 16.10
CA VAL A 24 7.06 5.11 16.10
C VAL A 24 8.01 4.96 17.29
N SER A 25 9.18 4.35 17.06
CA SER A 25 10.29 4.38 17.99
C SER A 25 10.92 5.76 17.86
N ILE A 26 10.88 6.54 18.94
CA ILE A 26 11.42 7.90 19.01
C ILE A 26 12.94 7.94 18.67
N ALA A 27 13.61 6.78 18.68
CA ALA A 27 15.03 6.64 18.33
C ALA A 27 15.35 6.86 16.84
N ASP A 28 14.38 6.72 15.93
CA ASP A 28 14.58 6.83 14.47
C ASP A 28 13.94 8.10 13.87
N ALA A 29 13.88 9.21 14.62
CA ALA A 29 13.27 10.46 14.16
C ALA A 29 13.90 11.06 12.88
N ASN A 30 15.06 10.54 12.44
CA ASN A 30 15.75 10.93 11.21
C ASN A 30 15.55 9.93 10.04
N ASP A 31 14.96 8.75 10.26
CA ASP A 31 14.62 7.84 9.17
C ASP A 31 13.18 8.09 8.73
N ASP A 32 13.02 8.78 7.59
CA ASP A 32 11.71 9.09 7.00
C ASP A 32 10.99 7.85 6.46
N ARG A 33 11.52 6.63 6.66
CA ARG A 33 10.96 5.38 6.16
C ARG A 33 10.04 4.72 7.18
N TYR A 34 8.86 4.35 6.70
CA TYR A 34 7.85 3.67 7.49
C TYR A 34 7.53 2.30 6.89
N HIS A 35 7.26 1.34 7.76
CA HIS A 35 6.76 0.02 7.39
C HIS A 35 5.26 0.11 7.20
N TYR A 36 4.80 -0.41 6.07
CA TYR A 36 3.40 -0.52 5.73
C TYR A 36 3.03 -1.97 5.51
N GLU A 37 1.88 -2.35 6.04
CA GLU A 37 1.18 -3.58 5.70
C GLU A 37 0.05 -3.20 4.74
N TYR A 38 -0.19 -4.04 3.74
CA TYR A 38 -1.19 -3.76 2.74
C TYR A 38 -1.95 -5.02 2.32
N GLU A 39 -3.17 -4.78 1.82
CA GLU A 39 -4.04 -5.80 1.23
C GLU A 39 -4.60 -5.26 -0.09
N VAL A 40 -4.47 -6.06 -1.16
CA VAL A 40 -5.03 -5.80 -2.48
C VAL A 40 -6.14 -6.80 -2.75
N TYR A 41 -7.34 -6.27 -2.92
CA TYR A 41 -8.55 -7.03 -3.24
C TYR A 41 -8.87 -6.82 -4.71
N GLU A 42 -8.77 -7.88 -5.52
CA GLU A 42 -9.17 -7.85 -6.92
C GLU A 42 -10.66 -8.24 -7.07
N ILE A 43 -11.44 -7.35 -7.67
CA ILE A 43 -12.87 -7.56 -7.88
C ILE A 43 -13.09 -8.76 -8.81
N GLY A 44 -13.97 -9.67 -8.39
CA GLY A 44 -14.36 -10.85 -9.17
C GLY A 44 -13.44 -12.06 -9.05
N LYS A 45 -12.21 -11.92 -8.52
CA LYS A 45 -11.33 -13.09 -8.29
C LYS A 45 -11.43 -13.69 -6.89
N GLY A 46 -12.02 -12.97 -5.93
CA GLY A 46 -12.20 -13.43 -4.55
C GLY A 46 -10.90 -13.71 -3.79
N LYS A 47 -9.75 -13.31 -4.34
CA LYS A 47 -8.43 -13.47 -3.73
C LYS A 47 -7.96 -12.15 -3.15
N VAL A 48 -7.38 -12.22 -1.96
CA VAL A 48 -6.72 -11.10 -1.29
C VAL A 48 -5.24 -11.37 -1.35
N HIS A 49 -4.47 -10.42 -1.89
CA HIS A 49 -3.03 -10.44 -1.80
C HIS A 49 -2.59 -9.50 -0.69
N SER A 50 -1.80 -10.00 0.26
CA SER A 50 -1.29 -9.20 1.36
C SER A 50 0.24 -9.15 1.32
N GLY A 51 0.78 -8.01 1.73
CA GLY A 51 2.23 -7.81 1.70
C GLY A 51 2.69 -6.73 2.67
N LYS A 52 4.01 -6.55 2.71
CA LYS A 52 4.67 -5.52 3.50
C LYS A 52 5.68 -4.78 2.63
N LEU A 53 5.77 -3.47 2.82
CA LEU A 53 6.76 -2.65 2.12
C LEU A 53 7.27 -1.53 3.04
N VAL A 54 8.44 -1.00 2.70
CA VAL A 54 9.01 0.19 3.36
C VAL A 54 8.87 1.38 2.42
N HIS A 55 8.23 2.46 2.89
CA HIS A 55 7.99 3.66 2.10
C HIS A 55 8.42 4.92 2.83
N ASN A 56 8.98 5.87 2.09
CA ASN A 56 9.35 7.16 2.62
C ASN A 56 8.10 8.03 2.80
N ARG A 57 7.91 8.63 3.99
CA ARG A 57 6.81 9.53 4.31
C ARG A 57 6.67 10.68 3.31
N ASN A 58 7.79 11.24 2.87
CA ASN A 58 7.84 12.34 1.91
C ASN A 58 7.59 11.87 0.47
N GLY A 59 7.53 10.56 0.22
CA GLY A 59 7.16 9.98 -1.07
C GLY A 59 5.67 10.12 -1.41
N GLY A 60 4.82 10.42 -0.42
CA GLY A 60 3.38 10.63 -0.60
C GLY A 60 2.58 9.35 -0.86
N GLY A 61 1.25 9.47 -0.78
CA GLY A 61 0.33 8.33 -0.90
C GLY A 61 0.26 7.72 -2.30
N ALA A 62 0.32 8.53 -3.36
CA ALA A 62 0.24 8.01 -4.73
C ALA A 62 1.40 7.08 -5.08
N LYS A 63 2.63 7.45 -4.67
CA LYS A 63 3.81 6.59 -4.85
C LYS A 63 3.72 5.30 -4.04
N LEU A 64 3.23 5.39 -2.79
CA LEU A 64 2.98 4.22 -1.96
C LEU A 64 2.05 3.22 -2.65
N ILE A 65 0.92 3.69 -3.21
CA ILE A 65 0.00 2.82 -3.95
C ILE A 65 0.67 2.22 -5.20
N SER A 66 1.46 3.02 -5.93
CA SER A 66 2.22 2.52 -7.09
C SER A 66 3.19 1.39 -6.70
N ASP A 67 3.91 1.54 -5.60
CA ASP A 67 4.86 0.54 -5.11
C ASP A 67 4.14 -0.73 -4.63
N ILE A 68 2.96 -0.60 -4.01
CA ILE A 68 2.07 -1.73 -3.66
C ILE A 68 1.69 -2.52 -4.91
N LEU A 69 1.19 -1.83 -5.95
CA LEU A 69 0.75 -2.50 -7.18
C LEU A 69 1.91 -3.18 -7.89
N LYS A 70 3.08 -2.55 -7.92
CA LYS A 70 4.29 -3.16 -8.48
C LYS A 70 4.62 -4.46 -7.75
N ASN A 71 4.62 -4.46 -6.41
CA ASN A 71 4.87 -5.65 -5.62
C ASN A 71 3.83 -6.75 -5.87
N TYR A 72 2.54 -6.39 -5.98
CA TYR A 72 1.46 -7.32 -6.32
C TYR A 72 1.62 -7.99 -7.69
N TYR A 73 2.07 -7.27 -8.72
CA TYR A 73 2.25 -7.83 -10.08
C TYR A 73 3.56 -8.61 -10.24
N GLU A 74 4.57 -8.36 -9.40
CA GLU A 74 5.86 -9.05 -9.42
C GLU A 74 5.91 -10.30 -8.50
N ALA A 75 4.86 -10.54 -7.70
CA ALA A 75 4.71 -11.68 -6.80
C ALA A 75 4.05 -12.90 -7.47
#